data_AF-I3Y3J3-F1
#
_entry.id   AF-I3Y3J3-F1
#
_cell.length_a   1.000
_cell.length_b   1.000
_cell.length_c   1.000
_cell.angle_alpha   90.00
_cell.angle_beta   90.00
_cell.angle_gamma   90.00
#
_symmetry.space_group_name_H-M   'P 1'
#
loop_
_entity.id
_entity.type
_entity.pdbx_description
1 polymer ?
#
loop_
_entity_poly.entity_id
_entity_poly.type
_entity_poly.pdbx_seq_one_letter_code
_entity_poly.pdbx_strand_id
1 'polypeptide(L)'
;MALKYPWNKSKEWFGRIVFWAYLSGLPNFWIEDLNFSKHFMKFYDKYARALDIISCIFVLLELLSVFTQHELSKKQQTIQILFCVGHPFLCLYSALMGHYKEKTRGVLLELVVTLKQVHNDPNVEKMMIKQCNMYSIAFTFSCFCSMLFYCVDSLIQVLKTGVTFNVVIPVLADHRG
;
A
#
# COMPACT_ATOMS: atom_id res chain seq x y z
N MET A 1 -20.10 -22.30 0.29
CA MET A 1 -19.55 -23.47 -0.43
C MET A 1 -18.32 -22.97 -1.18
N ALA A 2 -17.11 -23.30 -0.74
CA ALA A 2 -15.88 -22.83 -1.38
C ALA A 2 -15.70 -23.60 -2.70
N LEU A 3 -15.89 -22.92 -3.83
CA LEU A 3 -15.59 -23.49 -5.16
C LEU A 3 -14.08 -23.73 -5.23
N LYS A 4 -13.68 -24.99 -5.23
CA LYS A 4 -12.27 -25.40 -5.32
C LYS A 4 -11.85 -25.35 -6.79
N TYR A 5 -11.32 -24.20 -7.21
CA TYR A 5 -10.87 -24.00 -8.60
C TYR A 5 -9.61 -24.83 -8.91
N PRO A 6 -9.43 -25.28 -10.17
CA PRO A 6 -8.29 -26.09 -10.57
C PRO A 6 -6.96 -25.41 -10.21
N TRP A 7 -5.96 -26.23 -9.88
CA TRP A 7 -4.64 -25.77 -9.47
C TRP A 7 -3.89 -25.18 -10.67
N ASN A 8 -3.27 -24.00 -10.47
CA ASN A 8 -2.44 -23.35 -11.47
C ASN A 8 -1.31 -22.53 -10.82
N LYS A 9 -0.14 -22.41 -11.50
CA LYS A 9 1.02 -21.65 -11.01
C LYS A 9 0.70 -20.16 -10.85
N SER A 10 -0.05 -19.56 -11.78
CA SER A 10 -0.51 -18.17 -11.62
C SER A 10 -1.37 -18.01 -10.37
N LYS A 11 -2.27 -18.97 -10.08
CA LYS A 11 -3.16 -18.92 -8.91
C LYS A 11 -2.37 -18.93 -7.60
N GLU A 12 -1.35 -19.77 -7.49
CA GLU A 12 -0.48 -19.81 -6.33
C GLU A 12 0.31 -18.50 -6.15
N TRP A 13 0.89 -17.99 -7.24
CA TRP A 13 1.64 -16.73 -7.22
C TRP A 13 0.76 -15.54 -6.83
N PHE A 14 -0.41 -15.39 -7.45
CA PHE A 14 -1.36 -14.33 -7.09
C PHE A 14 -1.87 -14.49 -5.65
N GLY A 15 -2.13 -15.72 -5.19
CA GLY A 15 -2.52 -15.98 -3.80
C GLY A 15 -1.48 -15.48 -2.80
N ARG A 16 -0.18 -15.66 -3.09
CA ARG A 16 0.92 -15.09 -2.28
C ARG A 16 0.95 -13.57 -2.31
N ILE A 17 0.73 -12.94 -3.47
CA ILE A 17 0.68 -11.48 -3.57
C ILE A 17 -0.50 -10.91 -2.79
N VAL A 18 -1.69 -11.51 -2.92
CA VAL A 18 -2.87 -11.06 -2.17
C VAL A 18 -2.72 -11.29 -0.67
N PHE A 19 -2.02 -12.35 -0.26
CA PHE A 19 -1.66 -12.55 1.13
C PHE A 19 -0.82 -11.39 1.69
N TRP A 20 0.23 -10.98 0.97
CA TRP A 20 1.07 -9.84 1.39
C TRP A 20 0.31 -8.52 1.32
N ALA A 21 -0.53 -8.31 0.29
CA ALA A 21 -1.38 -7.14 0.16
C ALA A 21 -2.40 -7.02 1.31
N TYR A 22 -2.99 -8.14 1.71
CA TYR A 22 -3.88 -8.19 2.86
C TYR A 22 -3.15 -7.83 4.15
N LEU A 23 -1.94 -8.35 4.36
CA LEU A 23 -1.12 -8.01 5.52
C LEU A 23 -0.65 -6.54 5.53
N SER A 24 -0.56 -5.89 4.36
CA SER A 24 -0.30 -4.47 4.25
C SER A 24 -1.53 -3.58 4.44
N GLY A 25 -2.69 -4.15 4.82
CA GLY A 25 -3.91 -3.42 5.15
C GLY A 25 -4.95 -3.30 4.03
N LEU A 26 -4.70 -3.86 2.85
CA LEU A 26 -5.71 -3.87 1.78
C LEU A 26 -6.83 -4.88 2.09
N PRO A 27 -8.06 -4.63 1.61
CA PRO A 27 -9.18 -5.56 1.81
C PRO A 27 -8.87 -6.92 1.17
N ASN A 28 -9.37 -8.02 1.75
CA ASN A 28 -9.21 -9.34 1.14
C ASN A 28 -9.99 -9.46 -0.17
N PHE A 29 -9.36 -9.17 -1.31
CA PHE A 29 -9.95 -9.30 -2.65
C PHE A 29 -9.66 -10.68 -3.29
N TRP A 30 -9.16 -11.65 -2.53
CA TRP A 30 -8.84 -12.98 -3.05
C TRP A 30 -10.09 -13.79 -3.39
N ILE A 31 -9.94 -14.68 -4.38
CA ILE A 31 -11.01 -15.57 -4.87
C ILE A 31 -11.39 -16.61 -3.81
N GLU A 32 -10.40 -17.07 -3.04
CA GLU A 32 -10.59 -18.04 -1.95
C GLU A 32 -10.45 -17.34 -0.59
N ASP A 33 -11.09 -17.88 0.46
CA ASP A 33 -10.84 -17.40 1.81
C ASP A 33 -9.35 -17.65 2.13
N LEU A 34 -8.64 -16.61 2.55
CA LEU A 34 -7.26 -16.75 3.03
C LEU A 34 -7.24 -17.74 4.20
N ASN A 35 -6.14 -18.49 4.38
CA ASN A 35 -5.98 -19.53 5.41
C ASN A 35 -5.97 -19.00 6.87
N PHE A 36 -6.61 -17.87 7.14
CA PHE A 36 -6.72 -17.28 8.46
C PHE A 36 -8.03 -17.69 9.16
N SER A 37 -7.99 -17.68 10.49
CA SER A 37 -9.21 -17.82 11.29
C SER A 37 -10.18 -16.68 10.98
N LYS A 38 -11.47 -17.01 10.78
CA LYS A 38 -12.53 -16.02 10.52
C LYS A 38 -12.61 -14.92 11.60
N HIS A 39 -12.21 -15.24 12.83
CA HIS A 39 -12.15 -14.28 13.93
C HIS A 39 -11.00 -13.29 13.74
N PHE A 40 -9.82 -13.79 13.37
CA PHE A 40 -8.66 -12.95 13.06
C PHE A 40 -8.97 -12.02 11.89
N MET A 41 -9.58 -12.54 10.82
CA MET A 41 -9.94 -11.72 9.66
C MET A 41 -10.91 -10.59 10.01
N LYS A 42 -11.96 -10.87 10.78
CA LYS A 42 -12.91 -9.83 11.22
C LYS A 42 -12.25 -8.76 12.10
N PHE A 43 -11.33 -9.16 12.98
CA PHE A 43 -10.59 -8.21 13.81
C PHE A 43 -9.64 -7.36 12.96
N TYR A 44 -8.87 -8.01 12.10
CA TYR A 44 -7.91 -7.35 11.22
C TYR A 44 -8.58 -6.41 10.23
N ASP A 45 -9.71 -6.80 9.62
CA ASP A 45 -10.48 -5.93 8.71
C ASP A 45 -10.97 -4.65 9.41
N LYS A 46 -11.41 -4.76 10.68
CA LYS A 46 -11.79 -3.60 11.48
C LYS A 46 -10.59 -2.72 11.82
N TYR A 47 -9.48 -3.34 12.21
CA TYR A 47 -8.23 -2.67 12.53
C TYR A 47 -7.67 -1.91 11.31
N ALA A 48 -7.59 -2.57 10.14
CA ALA A 48 -7.16 -1.99 8.88
C ALA A 48 -8.04 -0.80 8.48
N ARG A 49 -9.37 -0.94 8.58
CA ARG A 49 -10.29 0.19 8.33
C ARG A 49 -10.07 1.36 9.28
N ALA A 50 -9.80 1.09 10.57
CA ALA A 50 -9.50 2.14 11.52
C ALA A 50 -8.19 2.86 11.16
N LEU A 51 -7.16 2.12 10.76
CA LEU A 51 -5.91 2.69 10.26
C LEU A 51 -6.13 3.53 9.00
N ASP A 52 -6.91 3.06 8.03
CA ASP A 52 -7.23 3.82 6.81
C ASP A 52 -7.92 5.16 7.12
N ILE A 53 -8.85 5.17 8.08
CA ILE A 53 -9.53 6.41 8.53
C ILE A 53 -8.52 7.35 9.18
N ILE A 54 -7.66 6.83 10.07
CA ILE A 54 -6.61 7.62 10.72
C ILE A 54 -5.67 8.21 9.66
N SER A 55 -5.21 7.40 8.71
CA SER A 55 -4.38 7.84 7.59
C SER A 55 -5.06 8.93 6.76
N CYS A 56 -6.35 8.80 6.45
CA CYS A 56 -7.10 9.86 5.77
C CYS A 56 -7.11 11.18 6.57
N ILE A 57 -7.28 11.11 7.89
CA ILE A 57 -7.22 12.30 8.76
C ILE A 57 -5.81 12.92 8.73
N PHE A 58 -4.76 12.11 8.79
CA PHE A 58 -3.38 12.60 8.68
C PHE A 58 -3.13 13.30 7.33
N VAL A 59 -3.62 12.75 6.23
CA VAL A 59 -3.51 13.38 4.90
C VAL A 59 -4.25 14.71 4.85
N LEU A 60 -5.44 14.81 5.46
CA LEU A 60 -6.15 16.09 5.56
C LEU A 60 -5.34 17.11 6.37
N LEU A 61 -4.71 16.69 7.47
CA LEU A 61 -3.83 17.55 8.26
C LEU A 61 -2.57 17.98 7.48
N GLU A 62 -2.00 17.13 6.63
CA GLU A 62 -0.90 17.50 5.74
C GLU A 62 -1.35 18.53 4.69
N LEU A 63 -2.51 18.33 4.06
CA LEU A 63 -3.06 19.28 3.09
C LEU A 63 -3.33 20.65 3.73
N LEU A 64 -3.86 20.66 4.95
CA LEU A 64 -4.09 21.89 5.70
C LEU A 64 -2.77 22.58 6.11
N SER A 65 -1.66 21.85 6.24
CA SER A 65 -0.38 22.45 6.64
C SER A 65 0.20 23.33 5.55
N VAL A 66 -0.17 23.13 4.28
CA VAL A 66 0.19 24.02 3.16
C VAL A 66 -0.39 25.42 3.36
N PHE A 67 -1.55 25.55 4.02
CA PHE A 67 -2.21 26.82 4.25
C PHE A 67 -1.81 27.50 5.56
N THR A 68 -1.32 26.75 6.55
CA THR A 68 -0.98 27.30 7.86
C THR A 68 0.52 27.53 8.07
N GLN A 69 1.39 26.77 7.39
CA GLN A 69 2.83 26.83 7.59
C GLN A 69 3.55 27.53 6.44
N HIS A 70 3.78 28.83 6.60
CA HIS A 70 4.50 29.66 5.62
C HIS A 70 6.02 29.77 5.87
N GLU A 71 6.47 29.46 7.08
CA GLU A 71 7.86 29.58 7.54
C GLU A 71 8.64 28.25 7.39
N LEU A 72 8.57 27.61 6.22
CA LEU A 72 9.26 26.34 5.98
C LEU A 72 10.57 26.53 5.19
N SER A 73 11.60 25.75 5.54
CA SER A 73 12.80 25.68 4.70
C SER A 73 12.47 25.09 3.32
N LYS A 74 13.24 25.45 2.28
CA LYS A 74 13.04 24.93 0.91
C LYS A 74 13.00 23.39 0.84
N LYS A 75 13.79 22.71 1.69
CA LYS A 75 13.81 21.24 1.79
C LYS A 75 12.50 20.70 2.36
N GLN A 76 12.01 21.29 3.46
CA GLN A 76 10.74 20.91 4.08
C GLN A 76 9.54 21.19 3.17
N GLN A 77 9.54 22.32 2.46
CA GLN A 77 8.49 22.66 1.50
C GLN A 77 8.42 21.65 0.35
N THR A 78 9.56 21.18 -0.16
CA THR A 78 9.60 20.15 -1.21
C THR A 78 9.02 18.82 -0.72
N ILE A 79 9.37 18.41 0.51
CA ILE A 79 8.83 17.19 1.14
C ILE A 79 7.33 17.31 1.38
N GLN A 80 6.88 18.47 1.89
CA GLN A 80 5.47 18.75 2.11
C GLN A 80 4.66 18.63 0.83
N ILE A 81 5.11 19.21 -0.29
CA ILE A 81 4.44 19.11 -1.59
C ILE A 81 4.40 17.64 -2.06
N LEU A 82 5.51 16.92 -1.93
CA LEU A 82 5.58 15.51 -2.32
C LEU A 82 4.54 14.66 -1.57
N PHE A 83 4.41 14.84 -0.26
CA PHE A 83 3.44 14.12 0.56
C PHE A 83 2.00 14.60 0.34
N CYS A 84 1.78 15.91 0.19
CA CYS A 84 0.47 16.47 -0.14
C CYS A 84 -0.08 15.99 -1.47
N VAL A 85 0.77 15.59 -2.42
CA VAL A 85 0.32 14.98 -3.67
C VAL A 85 0.25 13.46 -3.53
N GLY A 86 1.31 12.83 -3.01
CA GLY A 86 1.43 11.37 -2.97
C GLY A 86 0.44 10.67 -2.04
N HIS A 87 0.25 11.19 -0.82
CA HIS A 87 -0.59 10.52 0.17
C HIS A 87 -2.09 10.53 -0.17
N PRO A 88 -2.69 11.60 -0.75
CA PRO A 88 -4.05 11.52 -1.26
C PRO A 88 -4.25 10.45 -2.33
N PHE A 89 -3.28 10.25 -3.24
CA PHE A 89 -3.36 9.17 -4.23
C PHE A 89 -3.36 7.79 -3.56
N LEU A 90 -2.54 7.59 -2.52
CA LEU A 90 -2.52 6.34 -1.76
C LEU A 90 -3.83 6.10 -1.00
N CYS A 91 -4.35 7.10 -0.30
CA CYS A 91 -5.65 7.01 0.39
C CYS A 91 -6.79 6.73 -0.59
N LEU A 92 -6.81 7.41 -1.74
CA LEU A 92 -7.80 7.18 -2.79
C LEU A 92 -7.70 5.75 -3.35
N TYR A 93 -6.48 5.26 -3.60
CA TYR A 93 -6.27 3.89 -4.07
C TYR A 93 -6.81 2.85 -3.07
N SER A 94 -6.49 2.99 -1.78
CA SER A 94 -7.00 2.09 -0.73
C SER A 94 -8.53 2.14 -0.65
N ALA A 95 -9.12 3.34 -0.69
CA ALA A 95 -10.58 3.51 -0.67
C ALA A 95 -11.27 2.89 -1.89
N LEU A 96 -10.71 3.09 -3.09
CA LEU A 96 -11.21 2.49 -4.33
C LEU A 96 -11.11 0.96 -4.31
N MET A 97 -10.01 0.41 -3.82
CA MET A 97 -9.84 -1.04 -3.65
C MET A 97 -10.84 -1.62 -2.65
N GLY A 98 -11.16 -0.88 -1.59
CA GLY A 98 -12.24 -1.20 -0.66
C GLY A 98 -13.62 -1.21 -1.31
N HIS A 99 -13.93 -0.15 -2.07
CA HIS A 99 -15.24 0.03 -2.71
C HIS A 99 -15.49 -0.98 -3.84
N TYR A 100 -14.49 -1.20 -4.71
CA TYR A 100 -14.58 -2.07 -5.88
C TYR A 100 -14.11 -3.50 -5.61
N LYS A 101 -13.98 -3.90 -4.34
CA LYS A 101 -13.49 -5.21 -3.91
C LYS A 101 -14.07 -6.39 -4.71
N GLU A 102 -15.40 -6.46 -4.84
CA GLU A 102 -16.05 -7.57 -5.55
C GLU A 102 -15.79 -7.54 -7.07
N LYS A 103 -15.69 -6.34 -7.66
CA LYS A 103 -15.33 -6.17 -9.08
C LYS A 103 -13.87 -6.61 -9.31
N THR A 104 -12.96 -6.19 -8.45
CA THR A 104 -11.55 -6.61 -8.48
C THR A 104 -11.41 -8.12 -8.34
N ARG A 105 -12.19 -8.72 -7.43
CA ARG A 105 -12.24 -10.18 -7.26
C ARG A 105 -12.74 -10.89 -8.51
N GLY A 106 -13.76 -10.35 -9.18
CA GLY A 106 -14.28 -10.86 -10.46
C GLY A 106 -13.23 -10.82 -11.56
N VAL A 107 -12.52 -9.68 -11.71
CA VAL A 107 -11.43 -9.53 -12.69
C VAL A 107 -10.30 -10.52 -12.40
N LEU A 108 -9.91 -10.71 -11.14
CA LEU A 108 -8.90 -11.69 -10.77
C LEU A 108 -9.35 -13.14 -11.06
N LEU A 109 -10.62 -13.47 -10.80
CA LEU A 109 -11.18 -14.78 -11.12
C LEU A 109 -11.09 -15.04 -12.62
N GLU A 110 -11.51 -14.08 -13.43
CA GLU A 110 -11.46 -14.20 -14.89
C GLU A 110 -10.03 -14.36 -15.39
N LEU A 111 -9.08 -13.56 -14.89
CA LEU A 111 -7.69 -13.60 -15.32
C LEU A 111 -6.97 -14.89 -14.91
N VAL A 112 -7.18 -15.34 -13.68
CA VAL A 112 -6.40 -16.43 -13.06
C VAL A 112 -7.03 -17.80 -13.31
N VAL A 113 -8.35 -17.87 -13.47
CA VAL A 113 -9.09 -19.13 -13.62
C VAL A 113 -9.68 -19.24 -15.02
N THR A 114 -10.57 -18.33 -15.42
CA THR A 114 -11.34 -18.47 -16.66
C THR A 114 -10.46 -18.41 -17.91
N LEU A 115 -9.61 -17.38 -18.01
CA LEU A 115 -8.72 -17.18 -19.16
C LEU A 115 -7.68 -18.30 -19.26
N LYS A 116 -7.26 -18.86 -18.11
CA LYS A 116 -6.32 -19.97 -18.04
C LYS A 116 -6.91 -21.30 -18.46
N GLN A 117 -8.24 -21.47 -18.45
CA GLN A 117 -8.87 -22.66 -19.02
C GLN A 117 -8.83 -22.65 -20.56
N VAL A 118 -8.88 -21.47 -21.17
CA VAL A 118 -8.95 -21.32 -22.63
C VAL A 118 -7.56 -21.12 -23.25
N HIS A 119 -6.65 -20.41 -22.57
CA HIS A 119 -5.31 -20.07 -23.05
C HIS A 119 -4.25 -20.44 -22.01
N ASN A 120 -3.81 -21.70 -22.03
CA ASN A 120 -2.81 -22.23 -21.09
C ASN A 120 -1.48 -22.57 -21.78
N ASP A 121 -0.70 -21.55 -22.16
CA ASP A 121 0.69 -21.76 -22.52
C ASP A 121 1.58 -21.68 -21.26
N PRO A 122 2.23 -22.79 -20.85
CA PRO A 122 3.05 -22.83 -19.64
C PRO A 122 4.34 -22.00 -19.76
N ASN A 123 4.87 -21.78 -20.96
CA ASN A 123 6.05 -20.95 -21.18
C ASN A 123 5.71 -19.47 -21.00
N VAL A 124 4.60 -19.03 -21.59
CA VAL A 124 4.10 -17.66 -21.45
C VAL A 124 3.74 -17.37 -20.00
N GLU A 125 3.09 -18.30 -19.31
CA GLU A 125 2.77 -18.17 -17.89
C GLU A 125 4.02 -17.97 -17.02
N LYS A 126 5.04 -18.80 -17.21
CA LYS A 126 6.30 -18.70 -16.46
C LYS A 126 6.99 -17.36 -16.73
N MET A 127 6.96 -16.89 -17.97
CA MET A 127 7.54 -15.59 -18.34
C MET A 127 6.80 -14.42 -17.69
N MET A 128 5.46 -14.45 -17.72
CA MET A 128 4.60 -13.44 -17.09
C MET A 128 4.87 -13.36 -15.58
N ILE A 129 4.86 -14.51 -14.88
CA ILE A 129 5.15 -14.56 -13.44
C ILE A 129 6.56 -14.02 -13.14
N LYS A 130 7.56 -14.38 -13.95
CA LYS A 130 8.94 -13.89 -13.77
C LYS A 130 9.01 -12.36 -13.90
N GLN A 131 8.37 -11.79 -14.92
CA GLN A 131 8.35 -10.34 -15.12
C GLN A 131 7.60 -9.64 -13.99
N CYS A 132 6.39 -10.09 -13.66
CA CYS A 132 5.62 -9.52 -12.55
C CYS A 132 6.41 -9.56 -11.24
N ASN A 133 7.05 -10.69 -10.93
CA ASN A 133 7.87 -10.82 -9.73
C ASN A 133 9.07 -9.86 -9.72
N MET A 134 9.76 -9.72 -10.86
CA MET A 134 10.89 -8.79 -10.99
C MET A 134 10.44 -7.33 -10.76
N TYR A 135 9.34 -6.91 -11.38
CA TYR A 135 8.79 -5.57 -11.18
C TYR A 135 8.30 -5.35 -9.75
N SER A 136 7.60 -6.32 -9.15
CA SER A 136 7.13 -6.24 -7.77
C SER A 136 8.28 -6.13 -6.76
N ILE A 137 9.35 -6.92 -6.94
CA ILE A 137 10.53 -6.84 -6.08
C ILE A 137 11.23 -5.50 -6.26
N ALA A 138 11.47 -5.07 -7.50
CA ALA A 138 12.13 -3.79 -7.77
C ALA A 138 11.36 -2.62 -7.14
N PHE A 139 10.03 -2.58 -7.34
CA PHE A 139 9.17 -1.55 -6.76
C PHE A 139 9.19 -1.57 -5.22
N THR A 140 9.01 -2.74 -4.61
CA THR A 140 9.01 -2.88 -3.14
C THR A 140 10.35 -2.47 -2.55
N PHE A 141 11.46 -2.88 -3.18
CA PHE A 141 12.80 -2.49 -2.78
C PHE A 141 13.02 -0.98 -2.89
N SER A 142 12.56 -0.35 -3.98
CA SER A 142 12.64 1.11 -4.13
C SER A 142 11.85 1.84 -3.03
N CYS A 143 10.64 1.40 -2.71
CA CYS A 143 9.85 1.97 -1.61
C CYS A 143 10.57 1.81 -0.25
N PHE A 144 11.12 0.63 0.02
CA PHE A 144 11.85 0.35 1.26
C PHE A 144 13.11 1.21 1.38
N CYS A 145 13.92 1.31 0.32
CA CYS A 145 15.11 2.17 0.29
C CYS A 145 14.74 3.64 0.48
N SER A 146 13.66 4.12 -0.15
CA SER A 146 13.18 5.50 0.04
C SER A 146 12.84 5.76 1.50
N MET A 147 12.04 4.90 2.15
CA MET A 147 11.72 5.05 3.57
C MET A 147 12.96 5.00 4.48
N LEU A 148 13.90 4.09 4.21
CA LEU A 148 15.15 4.02 4.97
C LEU A 148 15.97 5.30 4.84
N PHE A 149 16.13 5.83 3.63
CA PHE A 149 16.88 7.07 3.43
C PHE A 149 16.21 8.27 4.09
N TYR A 150 14.88 8.37 4.06
CA TYR A 150 14.16 9.38 4.82
C TYR A 150 14.40 9.24 6.33
N CYS A 151 14.35 8.02 6.87
CA CYS A 151 14.61 7.77 8.28
C CYS A 151 16.05 8.17 8.68
N VAL A 152 17.04 7.81 7.86
CA VAL A 152 18.45 8.17 8.10
C VAL A 152 18.66 9.68 8.03
N ASP A 153 18.09 10.35 7.03
CA ASP A 153 18.19 11.81 6.87
C ASP A 153 17.55 12.55 8.06
N SER A 154 16.36 12.13 8.49
CA SER A 154 15.71 12.66 9.69
C SER A 154 16.54 12.40 10.95
N LEU A 155 17.12 11.21 11.12
CA LEU A 155 17.98 10.90 12.27
C LEU A 155 19.23 11.79 12.31
N ILE A 156 19.87 12.00 11.15
CA ILE A 156 21.04 12.90 11.03
C ILE A 156 20.65 14.33 11.41
N GLN A 157 19.46 14.81 11.00
CA GLN A 157 18.98 16.14 11.39
C GLN A 157 18.79 16.25 12.91
N VAL A 158 18.17 15.27 13.56
CA VAL A 158 18.01 15.26 15.02
C VAL A 158 19.38 15.35 15.71
N LEU A 159 20.35 14.56 15.27
CA LEU A 159 21.68 14.54 15.88
C LEU A 159 22.47 15.84 15.67
N LYS A 160 22.32 16.50 14.51
CA LYS A 160 23.07 17.73 14.19
C LYS A 160 22.45 19.00 14.77
N THR A 161 21.12 19.06 14.85
CA THR A 161 20.39 20.30 15.16
C THR A 161 19.55 20.21 16.42
N GLY A 162 19.46 19.06 17.07
CA GLY A 162 18.71 18.87 18.32
C GLY A 162 17.18 18.98 18.18
N VAL A 163 16.67 19.19 16.96
CA VAL A 163 15.23 19.26 16.66
C VAL A 163 14.58 17.87 16.69
N THR A 164 13.27 17.85 16.94
CA THR A 164 12.46 16.63 17.05
C THR A 164 12.39 15.87 15.73
N PHE A 165 12.36 14.53 15.80
CA PHE A 165 12.19 13.64 14.66
C PHE A 165 10.78 13.80 14.06
N ASN A 166 10.66 14.66 13.04
CA ASN A 166 9.42 14.88 12.32
C ASN A 166 9.50 14.20 10.95
N VAL A 167 8.78 13.09 10.79
CA VAL A 167 8.65 12.34 9.52
C VAL A 167 7.61 13.01 8.60
N VAL A 168 6.70 13.79 9.20
CA VAL A 168 5.59 14.47 8.52
C VAL A 168 5.46 15.88 9.12
N ILE A 169 4.98 16.84 8.33
CA ILE A 169 4.68 18.22 8.78
C ILE A 169 3.16 18.37 8.91
N PRO A 170 2.56 17.94 10.04
CA PRO A 170 1.15 18.20 10.30
C PRO A 170 0.93 19.66 10.69
N VAL A 171 -0.30 20.17 10.52
CA VAL A 171 -0.73 21.52 10.94
C VAL A 171 -0.28 21.93 12.35
N LEU A 172 -0.17 20.97 13.28
CA LEU A 172 0.14 21.19 14.69
C LEU A 172 1.63 21.17 15.05
N ALA A 173 2.54 20.92 14.09
CA ALA A 173 3.97 20.90 14.38
C ALA A 173 4.51 22.33 14.52
N ASP A 174 4.75 22.82 15.74
CA ASP A 174 5.47 24.08 15.95
C ASP A 174 6.93 23.89 15.52
N HIS A 175 7.28 24.41 14.34
CA HIS A 175 8.64 24.41 13.80
C HIS A 175 9.41 25.68 14.23
N ARG A 176 9.29 26.09 15.49
CA ARG A 176 10.15 27.13 16.07
C ARG A 176 11.43 26.51 16.62
N GLY A 177 12.47 26.50 15.77
CA GLY A 177 13.87 26.25 16.12
C GLY A 177 14.76 27.06 15.20
#